data_AF-A0A7J2Z175-F1
#
_entry.id   AF-A0A7J2Z175-F1
#
_cell.length_a   1.000
_cell.length_b   1.000
_cell.length_c   1.000
_cell.angle_alpha   90.00
_cell.angle_beta   90.00
_cell.angle_gamma   90.00
#
_symmetry.space_group_name_H-M   'P 1'
#
loop_
_entity.id
_entity.type
_entity.pdbx_description
1 polymer ?
#
loop_
_entity_poly.entity_id
_entity_poly.type
_entity_poly.pdbx_seq_one_letter_code
_entity_poly.pdbx_strand_id
1 'polypeptide(L)'
;MEINRSNEENKHGGGRDFQSMPKQEPKADSFTGAEKKKETVLILEDDERIIKLYKRVFADFSLVIAASIKEGEEKLSELRSQGINPDVFITDYHLPDGTSEKFVSRVKEAFPKIKVILCSSDDSAESVINPDVSFSKGRVFEIKSKVEEFLKDGNQ
;
A
#
# COMPACT_ATOMS: atom_id res chain seq x y z
N MET A 1 46.27 -32.18 51.60
CA MET A 1 45.60 -33.02 52.61
C MET A 1 44.28 -32.36 52.96
N GLU A 2 43.24 -33.19 53.12
CA GLU A 2 41.94 -32.80 53.67
C GLU A 2 42.10 -32.50 55.19
N ILE A 3 41.12 -32.15 56.03
CA ILE A 3 39.70 -32.56 56.08
C ILE A 3 38.86 -31.64 57.00
N ASN A 4 37.60 -31.39 56.59
CA ASN A 4 36.34 -31.43 57.37
C ASN A 4 36.03 -30.57 58.64
N ARG A 5 34.86 -29.91 58.54
CA ARG A 5 33.74 -29.81 59.53
C ARG A 5 33.95 -28.89 60.77
N SER A 6 32.91 -28.24 61.33
CA SER A 6 31.48 -28.61 61.39
C SER A 6 30.49 -27.42 61.38
N ASN A 7 29.22 -27.72 61.05
CA ASN A 7 28.00 -27.01 61.50
C ASN A 7 27.95 -26.95 63.07
N GLU A 8 27.02 -26.32 63.79
CA GLU A 8 25.59 -25.94 63.58
C GLU A 8 25.24 -24.91 64.69
N GLU A 9 24.32 -23.96 64.55
CA GLU A 9 22.89 -24.03 64.94
C GLU A 9 22.36 -22.57 64.99
N ASN A 10 21.08 -22.17 64.97
CA ASN A 10 19.74 -22.70 64.71
C ASN A 10 18.74 -21.69 65.37
N LYS A 11 17.45 -21.78 65.04
CA LYS A 11 16.27 -21.06 65.60
C LYS A 11 16.23 -19.56 65.24
N HIS A 12 15.14 -18.91 64.81
CA HIS A 12 13.71 -19.22 64.56
C HIS A 12 13.22 -18.35 63.36
N GLY A 13 12.01 -18.48 62.78
CA GLY A 13 10.88 -19.40 62.98
C GLY A 13 9.58 -18.85 62.36
N GLY A 14 8.50 -19.64 62.35
CA GLY A 14 7.14 -19.20 61.98
C GLY A 14 6.72 -19.49 60.53
N GLY A 15 6.00 -20.60 60.31
CA GLY A 15 5.38 -20.92 59.01
C GLY A 15 3.97 -20.34 58.85
N ARG A 16 3.43 -20.46 57.63
CA ARG A 16 2.01 -20.72 57.33
C ARG A 16 1.81 -21.01 55.83
N ASP A 17 1.42 -22.25 55.55
CA ASP A 17 0.48 -22.72 54.54
C ASP A 17 0.43 -22.03 53.16
N PHE A 18 1.05 -22.68 52.17
CA PHE A 18 0.80 -22.44 50.75
C PHE A 18 -0.57 -23.03 50.34
N GLN A 19 -1.64 -22.22 50.39
CA GLN A 19 -2.83 -22.51 49.60
C GLN A 19 -2.58 -22.15 48.12
N SER A 20 -2.87 -23.10 47.24
CA SER A 20 -2.64 -22.99 45.80
C SER A 20 -3.57 -21.95 45.16
N MET A 21 -3.03 -20.79 44.80
CA MET A 21 -3.72 -19.83 43.92
C MET A 21 -3.72 -20.34 42.48
N PRO A 22 -4.83 -20.17 41.72
CA PRO A 22 -4.87 -20.56 40.31
C PRO A 22 -3.91 -19.69 39.51
N LYS A 23 -3.05 -20.31 38.69
CA LYS A 23 -2.28 -19.60 37.66
C LYS A 23 -3.26 -19.03 36.63
N GLN A 24 -3.58 -17.74 36.72
CA GLN A 24 -4.15 -17.04 35.58
C GLN A 24 -3.02 -16.84 34.57
N GLU A 25 -3.04 -17.65 33.52
CA GLU A 25 -2.25 -17.40 32.33
C GLU A 25 -2.62 -16.01 31.78
N PRO A 26 -1.65 -15.20 31.32
CA PRO A 26 -1.98 -13.96 30.65
C PRO A 26 -2.79 -14.31 29.40
N LYS A 27 -4.05 -13.86 29.36
CA LYS A 27 -4.86 -13.97 28.15
C LYS A 27 -4.12 -13.23 27.04
N ALA A 28 -3.63 -13.98 26.07
CA ALA A 28 -3.21 -13.41 24.81
C ALA A 28 -4.46 -12.85 24.13
N ASP A 29 -4.69 -11.54 24.25
CA ASP A 29 -5.66 -10.85 23.42
C ASP A 29 -5.27 -11.09 21.97
N SER A 30 -6.08 -11.89 21.29
CA SER A 30 -5.82 -12.38 19.96
C SER A 30 -5.97 -11.26 18.95
N PHE A 31 -4.90 -10.49 18.74
CA PHE A 31 -4.74 -9.63 17.58
C PHE A 31 -4.60 -10.51 16.33
N THR A 32 -5.72 -11.07 15.85
CA THR A 32 -5.87 -11.45 14.44
C THR A 32 -6.05 -10.20 13.61
N GLY A 33 -5.05 -9.31 13.66
CA GLY A 33 -4.92 -8.21 12.73
C GLY A 33 -4.50 -8.79 11.40
N ALA A 34 -5.47 -9.14 10.56
CA ALA A 34 -5.19 -9.29 9.14
C ALA A 34 -4.63 -7.94 8.67
N GLU A 35 -3.35 -7.89 8.30
CA GLU A 35 -2.77 -6.66 7.75
C GLU A 35 -3.60 -6.25 6.54
N LYS A 36 -4.26 -5.08 6.65
CA LYS A 36 -5.09 -4.56 5.56
C LYS A 36 -4.18 -4.37 4.35
N LYS A 37 -4.38 -5.18 3.31
CA LYS A 37 -3.63 -5.08 2.05
C LYS A 37 -3.67 -3.63 1.60
N LYS A 38 -2.49 -3.01 1.48
CA LYS A 38 -2.37 -1.65 0.95
C LYS A 38 -2.91 -1.61 -0.47
N GLU A 39 -3.87 -0.73 -0.70
CA GLU A 39 -4.41 -0.41 -2.01
C GLU A 39 -3.30 0.04 -2.96
N THR A 40 -3.34 -0.44 -4.20
CA THR A 40 -2.24 -0.32 -5.16
C THR A 40 -2.60 0.63 -6.29
N VAL A 41 -1.76 1.65 -6.49
CA VAL A 41 -1.95 2.68 -7.50
C VAL A 41 -0.84 2.57 -8.55
N LEU A 42 -1.23 2.33 -9.80
CA LEU A 42 -0.35 2.46 -10.96
C LEU A 42 -0.28 3.93 -11.36
N ILE A 43 0.92 4.47 -11.62
CA ILE A 43 1.13 5.86 -12.01
C ILE A 43 2.05 5.91 -13.23
N LEU A 44 1.66 6.66 -14.25
CA LEU A 44 2.46 6.94 -15.45
C LEU A 44 2.63 8.47 -15.59
N GLU A 45 3.81 8.96 -15.24
CA GLU A 45 4.14 10.39 -15.06
C GLU A 45 5.65 10.57 -15.21
N ASP A 46 6.11 11.49 -16.05
CA ASP A 46 7.53 11.72 -16.33
C ASP A 46 8.15 12.89 -15.55
N ASP A 47 7.35 13.84 -15.05
CA ASP A 47 7.85 14.96 -14.26
C ASP A 47 8.28 14.49 -12.86
N GLU A 48 9.59 14.38 -12.63
CA GLU A 48 10.16 14.01 -11.33
C GLU A 48 9.59 14.80 -10.15
N ARG A 49 9.18 16.06 -10.34
CA ARG A 49 8.62 16.91 -9.28
C ARG A 49 7.24 16.41 -8.89
N ILE A 50 6.43 16.01 -9.87
CA ILE A 50 5.10 15.43 -9.65
C ILE A 50 5.25 14.00 -9.09
N ILE A 51 6.18 13.18 -9.58
CA ILE A 51 6.52 11.87 -8.99
C ILE A 51 6.90 12.01 -7.50
N LYS A 52 7.75 12.98 -7.14
CA LYS A 52 8.13 13.26 -5.75
C LYS A 52 6.92 13.68 -4.90
N LEU A 53 5.97 14.41 -5.49
CA LEU A 53 4.72 14.78 -4.82
C LEU A 53 3.79 13.58 -4.63
N TYR A 54 3.60 12.72 -5.64
CA TYR A 54 2.85 11.45 -5.49
C TYR A 54 3.44 10.60 -4.37
N LYS A 55 4.75 10.33 -4.38
CA LYS A 55 5.43 9.54 -3.35
C LYS A 55 5.25 10.09 -1.92
N ARG A 56 5.12 11.41 -1.77
CA ARG A 56 4.86 12.07 -0.48
C ARG A 56 3.39 12.03 -0.07
N VAL A 57 2.48 12.30 -1.00
CA VAL A 57 1.04 12.46 -0.74
C VAL A 57 0.35 11.10 -0.61
N PHE A 58 0.81 10.08 -1.33
CA PHE A 58 0.27 8.72 -1.33
C PHE A 58 1.14 7.73 -0.52
N ALA A 59 1.81 8.19 0.54
CA ALA A 59 2.71 7.35 1.36
C ALA A 59 1.99 6.19 2.08
N ASP A 60 0.67 6.28 2.21
CA ASP A 60 -0.23 5.23 2.70
C ASP A 60 -0.48 4.11 1.68
N PHE A 61 -0.38 4.38 0.37
CA PHE A 61 -0.62 3.44 -0.72
C PHE A 61 0.61 2.61 -1.12
N SER A 62 0.38 1.55 -1.89
CA SER A 62 1.42 0.85 -2.66
C SER A 62 1.53 1.49 -4.05
N LEU A 63 2.62 2.20 -4.34
CA LEU A 63 2.80 2.89 -5.62
C LEU A 63 3.65 2.08 -6.60
N VAL A 64 3.11 1.85 -7.79
CA VAL A 64 3.86 1.38 -8.96
C VAL A 64 3.96 2.54 -9.93
N ILE A 65 5.15 3.10 -10.11
CA ILE A 65 5.36 4.30 -10.93
C ILE A 65 6.25 3.96 -12.12
N ALA A 66 5.90 4.50 -13.28
CA ALA A 66 6.69 4.49 -14.51
C ALA A 66 6.78 5.91 -15.10
N ALA A 67 7.92 6.26 -15.69
CA ALA A 67 8.18 7.57 -16.31
C ALA A 67 8.11 7.56 -17.85
N SER A 68 7.72 6.43 -18.45
CA SER A 68 7.56 6.24 -19.89
C SER A 68 6.60 5.09 -20.18
N ILE A 69 5.96 5.07 -21.34
CA ILE A 69 5.07 3.97 -21.77
C ILE A 69 5.84 2.65 -21.77
N LYS A 70 7.10 2.65 -22.22
CA LYS A 70 7.97 1.46 -22.18
C LYS A 70 8.12 0.90 -20.76
N GLU A 71 8.46 1.74 -19.79
CA GLU A 71 8.56 1.32 -18.39
C GLU A 71 7.17 0.89 -17.84
N GLY A 72 6.09 1.54 -18.30
CA GLY A 72 4.72 1.16 -18.01
C GLY A 72 4.38 -0.27 -18.45
N GLU A 73 4.78 -0.68 -19.65
CA GLU A 73 4.59 -2.06 -20.15
C GLU A 73 5.42 -3.08 -19.34
N GLU A 74 6.64 -2.72 -18.94
CA GLU A 74 7.48 -3.54 -18.05
C GLU A 74 6.79 -3.71 -16.67
N LYS A 75 6.22 -2.64 -16.11
CA LYS A 75 5.49 -2.67 -14.83
C LYS A 75 4.14 -3.36 -14.90
N LEU A 76 3.42 -3.25 -16.02
CA LEU A 76 2.19 -3.98 -16.28
C LEU A 76 2.43 -5.49 -16.34
N SER A 77 3.53 -5.91 -16.97
CA SER A 77 3.98 -7.30 -16.97
C SER A 77 4.35 -7.79 -15.57
N GLU A 78 5.11 -7.00 -14.81
CA GLU A 78 5.48 -7.29 -13.42
C GLU A 78 4.25 -7.51 -12.53
N LEU A 79 3.31 -6.56 -12.51
CA LEU A 79 2.04 -6.63 -11.77
C LEU A 79 1.27 -7.93 -12.07
N ARG A 80 1.08 -8.24 -13.35
CA ARG A 80 0.38 -9.45 -13.80
C ARG A 80 1.09 -10.73 -13.37
N SER A 81 2.42 -10.77 -13.45
CA SER A 81 3.23 -11.93 -13.05
C SER A 81 3.17 -12.21 -11.54
N GLN A 82 3.01 -11.16 -10.73
CA GLN A 82 2.92 -11.24 -9.26
C GLN A 82 1.48 -11.42 -8.76
N GLY A 83 0.48 -11.43 -9.65
CA GLY A 83 -0.93 -11.48 -9.28
C GLY A 83 -1.45 -10.21 -8.59
N ILE A 84 -0.73 -9.09 -8.72
CA ILE A 84 -1.09 -7.80 -8.13
C ILE A 84 -2.02 -7.07 -9.11
N ASN A 85 -3.28 -6.92 -8.69
CA ASN A 85 -4.23 -6.04 -9.37
C ASN A 85 -4.11 -4.63 -8.75
N PRO A 86 -3.73 -3.59 -9.52
CA PRO A 86 -3.89 -2.20 -9.12
C PRO A 86 -5.37 -1.80 -9.12
N ASP A 87 -5.76 -0.99 -8.15
CA ASP A 87 -7.13 -0.54 -7.96
C ASP A 87 -7.43 0.73 -8.77
N VAL A 88 -6.42 1.61 -8.91
CA VAL A 88 -6.47 2.84 -9.71
C VAL A 88 -5.22 2.96 -10.59
N PHE A 89 -5.41 3.43 -11.82
CA PHE A 89 -4.36 3.91 -12.71
C PHE A 89 -4.47 5.43 -12.88
N ILE A 90 -3.41 6.14 -12.56
CA ILE A 90 -3.25 7.58 -12.77
C ILE A 90 -2.27 7.76 -13.94
N THR A 91 -2.63 8.54 -14.96
CA THR A 91 -1.76 8.74 -16.12
C THR A 91 -1.75 10.19 -16.57
N ASP A 92 -0.58 10.69 -16.95
CA ASP A 92 -0.49 11.79 -17.89
C ASP A 92 -0.93 11.33 -19.29
N TYR A 93 -1.25 12.29 -20.17
CA TYR A 93 -1.50 12.04 -21.57
C TYR A 93 -0.22 12.01 -22.42
N HIS A 94 0.67 12.98 -22.24
CA HIS A 94 1.86 13.18 -23.09
C HIS A 94 3.14 12.75 -22.36
N LEU A 95 3.78 11.68 -22.82
CA LEU A 95 4.96 11.09 -22.22
C LEU A 95 6.16 11.15 -23.17
N PRO A 96 7.41 10.95 -22.69
CA PRO A 96 8.62 11.07 -23.51
C PRO A 96 8.66 10.15 -24.75
N ASP A 97 7.91 9.05 -24.73
CA ASP A 97 7.82 8.04 -25.79
C ASP A 97 6.45 7.94 -26.48
N GLY A 98 5.51 8.86 -26.22
CA GLY A 98 4.24 8.98 -26.96
C GLY A 98 3.05 9.39 -26.10
N THR A 99 1.83 9.06 -26.56
CA THR A 99 0.60 9.29 -25.80
C THR A 99 0.11 8.03 -25.09
N SER A 100 -0.48 8.20 -23.90
CA SER A 100 -0.90 7.08 -23.05
C SER A 100 -2.13 6.29 -23.55
N GLU A 101 -2.81 6.73 -24.62
CA GLU A 101 -4.03 6.12 -25.20
C GLU A 101 -3.97 4.59 -25.32
N LYS A 102 -2.99 4.08 -26.08
CA LYS A 102 -2.86 2.63 -26.33
C LYS A 102 -2.50 1.86 -25.06
N PHE A 103 -1.84 2.52 -24.11
CA PHE A 103 -1.47 1.92 -22.83
C PHE A 103 -2.67 1.87 -21.87
N VAL A 104 -3.49 2.93 -21.80
CA VAL A 104 -4.76 2.92 -21.04
C VAL A 104 -5.66 1.78 -21.49
N SER A 105 -5.81 1.55 -22.80
CA SER A 105 -6.59 0.42 -23.32
C SER A 105 -6.05 -0.92 -22.82
N ARG A 106 -4.72 -1.14 -22.86
CA ARG A 106 -4.09 -2.38 -22.35
C ARG A 106 -4.23 -2.54 -20.84
N VAL A 107 -4.16 -1.46 -20.08
CA VAL A 107 -4.38 -1.48 -18.63
C VAL A 107 -5.84 -1.82 -18.30
N LYS A 108 -6.81 -1.26 -19.03
CA LYS A 108 -8.25 -1.61 -18.92
C LYS A 108 -8.52 -3.07 -19.35
N GLU A 109 -7.86 -3.57 -20.40
CA GLU A 109 -7.93 -4.98 -20.82
C GLU A 109 -7.35 -5.95 -19.77
N ALA A 110 -6.20 -5.60 -19.18
CA ALA A 110 -5.54 -6.41 -18.16
C ALA A 110 -6.30 -6.41 -16.82
N PHE A 111 -6.90 -5.27 -16.45
CA PHE A 111 -7.58 -5.05 -15.19
C PHE A 111 -8.97 -4.41 -15.41
N PRO A 112 -10.01 -5.16 -15.83
CA PRO A 112 -11.30 -4.60 -16.23
C PRO A 112 -12.11 -3.84 -15.16
N LYS A 113 -11.65 -3.85 -13.89
CA LYS A 113 -12.26 -3.11 -12.77
C LYS A 113 -11.47 -1.84 -12.38
N ILE A 114 -10.30 -1.60 -12.98
CA ILE A 114 -9.42 -0.51 -12.62
C ILE A 114 -10.07 0.85 -12.92
N LYS A 115 -9.92 1.79 -12.00
CA LYS A 115 -10.33 3.18 -12.23
C LYS A 115 -9.23 3.96 -12.91
N VAL A 116 -9.56 4.77 -13.92
CA VAL A 116 -8.57 5.54 -14.69
C VAL A 116 -8.75 7.03 -14.43
N ILE A 117 -7.69 7.66 -13.92
CA ILE A 117 -7.59 9.10 -13.69
C ILE A 117 -6.63 9.69 -14.72
N LEU A 118 -7.12 10.62 -15.54
CA LEU A 118 -6.30 11.37 -16.50
C LEU A 118 -5.79 12.67 -15.86
N CYS A 119 -4.48 12.91 -15.91
CA CYS A 119 -3.82 14.09 -15.34
C CYS A 119 -3.16 14.90 -16.45
N SER A 120 -3.93 15.73 -17.16
CA SER A 120 -3.50 16.37 -18.41
C SER A 120 -3.59 17.90 -18.34
N SER A 121 -2.90 18.58 -19.25
CA SER A 121 -3.13 19.99 -19.61
C SER A 121 -3.64 20.15 -21.05
N ASP A 122 -3.96 19.03 -21.70
CA ASP A 122 -4.52 18.91 -23.04
C ASP A 122 -5.97 18.44 -22.92
N ASP A 123 -6.91 19.36 -23.12
CA ASP A 123 -8.36 19.12 -23.01
C ASP A 123 -8.87 18.13 -24.05
N SER A 124 -8.15 17.94 -25.18
CA SER A 124 -8.56 16.99 -26.22
C SER A 124 -8.34 15.53 -25.80
N ALA A 125 -7.42 15.29 -24.86
CA ALA A 125 -7.06 13.96 -24.37
C ALA A 125 -8.22 13.22 -23.72
N GLU A 126 -9.12 13.91 -23.01
CA GLU A 126 -10.22 13.28 -22.28
C GLU A 126 -11.18 12.52 -23.22
N SER A 127 -11.46 13.10 -24.40
CA SER A 127 -12.30 12.49 -25.43
C SER A 127 -11.67 11.26 -26.09
N VAL A 128 -10.33 11.13 -26.03
CA VAL A 128 -9.57 10.00 -26.58
C VAL A 128 -9.41 8.88 -25.55
N ILE A 129 -9.09 9.24 -24.30
CA ILE A 129 -8.81 8.29 -23.21
C ILE A 129 -10.10 7.70 -22.60
N ASN A 130 -11.18 8.49 -22.57
CA ASN A 130 -12.42 8.21 -21.84
C ASN A 130 -12.12 7.70 -20.39
N PRO A 131 -11.52 8.55 -19.53
CA PRO A 131 -11.19 8.21 -18.15
C PRO A 131 -12.45 8.17 -17.26
N ASP A 132 -12.35 7.62 -16.06
CA ASP A 132 -13.42 7.75 -15.05
C ASP A 132 -13.52 9.20 -14.51
N VAL A 133 -12.41 9.94 -14.56
CA VAL A 133 -12.29 11.36 -14.14
C VAL A 133 -11.00 11.98 -14.69
N SER A 134 -11.02 13.28 -14.96
CA SER A 134 -9.85 14.07 -15.36
C SER A 134 -9.49 15.13 -14.31
N PHE A 135 -8.21 15.49 -14.26
CA PHE A 135 -7.67 16.60 -13.47
C PHE A 135 -6.58 17.34 -14.25
N SER A 136 -6.43 18.64 -13.97
CA SER A 136 -5.24 19.38 -14.39
C SER A 136 -3.99 18.83 -13.69
N LYS A 137 -2.83 18.86 -14.38
CA LYS A 137 -1.54 18.45 -13.78
C LYS A 137 -1.27 19.13 -12.42
N GLY A 138 -0.67 18.39 -11.50
CA GLY A 138 -0.25 18.88 -10.18
C GLY A 138 -1.33 18.92 -9.08
N ARG A 139 -2.60 18.60 -9.38
CA ARG A 139 -3.73 18.53 -8.42
C ARG A 139 -3.69 17.26 -7.54
N VAL A 140 -2.50 16.90 -7.05
CA VAL A 140 -2.22 15.59 -6.43
C VAL A 140 -3.02 15.33 -5.15
N PHE A 141 -3.40 16.38 -4.41
CA PHE A 141 -4.25 16.25 -3.22
C PHE A 141 -5.71 15.93 -3.59
N GLU A 142 -6.26 16.58 -4.61
CA GLU A 142 -7.60 16.28 -5.12
C GLU A 142 -7.66 14.89 -5.76
N ILE A 143 -6.60 14.51 -6.48
CA ILE A 143 -6.44 13.15 -7.03
C ILE A 143 -6.42 12.11 -5.89
N LYS A 144 -5.71 12.35 -4.76
CA LYS A 144 -5.76 11.45 -3.58
C LYS A 144 -7.18 11.32 -3.04
N SER A 145 -7.88 12.43 -2.84
CA SER A 145 -9.27 12.41 -2.37
C SER A 145 -10.19 11.60 -3.28
N LYS A 146 -9.98 11.67 -4.61
CA LYS A 146 -10.75 10.90 -5.59
C LYS A 146 -10.39 9.41 -5.63
N VAL A 147 -9.11 9.07 -5.43
CA VAL A 147 -8.68 7.68 -5.22
C VAL A 147 -9.34 7.08 -3.98
N GLU A 148 -9.36 7.82 -2.86
CA GLU A 148 -10.03 7.39 -1.63
C GLU A 148 -11.56 7.27 -1.78
N GLU A 149 -12.18 8.04 -2.66
CA GLU A 149 -13.61 7.92 -3.02
C GLU A 149 -13.86 6.60 -3.76
N PHE A 150 -13.14 6.36 -4.86
CA PHE A 150 -13.26 5.12 -5.65
C PHE A 150 -13.07 3.84 -4.82
N LEU A 151 -12.17 3.87 -3.83
CA LEU A 151 -11.87 2.74 -2.95
C LEU A 151 -12.93 2.52 -1.85
N LYS A 152 -13.75 3.53 -1.53
CA LYS A 152 -14.92 3.38 -0.65
C LYS A 152 -16.10 2.77 -1.40
N ASP A 153 -16.31 3.21 -2.63
CA ASP A 153 -17.42 2.73 -3.47
C ASP A 153 -17.23 1.28 -3.92
N GLY A 154 -15.98 0.85 -4.15
CA GLY A 154 -15.66 -0.54 -4.52
C GLY A 154 -15.77 -1.58 -3.39
N ASN A 155 -16.05 -1.13 -2.16
CA ASN A 155 -16.16 -1.98 -0.96
C ASN A 155 -17.60 -2.08 -0.41
N GLN A 156 -18.61 -1.65 -1.18
CA GLN A 156 -20.04 -1.77 -0.88
C GLN A 156 -20.71 -2.88 -1.72
#